data_AF-A0A7K0SEG6-F1
#
_entry.id   AF-A0A7K0SEG6-F1
#
_cell.length_a   1.000
_cell.length_b   1.000
_cell.length_c   1.000
_cell.angle_alpha   90.00
_cell.angle_beta   90.00
_cell.angle_gamma   90.00
#
_symmetry.space_group_name_H-M   'P 1'
#
loop_
_entity.id
_entity.type
_entity.pdbx_description
1 polymer ?
#
loop_
_entity_poly.entity_id
_entity_poly.type
_entity_poly.pdbx_seq_one_letter_code
_entity_poly.pdbx_strand_id
1 'polypeptide(L)'
;MAKAPAKDPFRCVECGWSATKWVGRCGECQAWGTVEEISAPKKLSLVAGNVTSAARPIGDVDLASAKARSSGVSELDRVLGGGLVPGAAILLAGEPGVGKSTLLLTVAAETAKQGILSLYISGEESASQVRLRAERLNAIDKNLWLAAESDLGAVIAHIDSVKPELLVIDSIQTISSSTVDGAPG
;
A
#
# COMPACT_ATOMS: atom_id res chain seq x y z
N MET A 1 29.76 2.35 19.90
CA MET A 1 29.55 3.76 19.55
C MET A 1 28.46 4.31 20.46
N ALA A 2 28.77 5.28 21.31
CA ALA A 2 27.85 5.79 22.34
C ALA A 2 26.72 6.62 21.71
N LYS A 3 25.48 6.32 22.09
CA LYS A 3 24.26 7.02 21.68
C LYS A 3 24.34 8.46 22.21
N ALA A 4 24.27 9.46 21.33
CA ALA A 4 24.24 10.85 21.72
C ALA A 4 23.09 11.10 22.71
N PRO A 5 23.29 11.88 23.79
CA PRO A 5 22.22 12.13 24.76
C PRO A 5 21.07 12.87 24.07
N ALA A 6 19.85 12.35 24.25
CA ALA A 6 18.64 13.01 23.79
C ALA A 6 18.60 14.40 24.45
N LYS A 7 18.56 15.47 23.64
CA LYS A 7 18.42 16.83 24.15
C LYS A 7 17.09 16.91 24.90
N ASP A 8 17.13 17.36 26.15
CA ASP A 8 15.95 17.63 26.97
C ASP A 8 15.01 18.57 26.20
N PRO A 9 13.81 18.10 25.77
CA PRO A 9 12.96 18.87 24.89
C PRO A 9 12.27 20.02 25.62
N PHE A 10 12.27 20.06 26.96
CA PHE A 10 11.58 21.10 27.74
C PHE A 10 12.57 21.94 28.55
N ARG A 11 12.40 23.26 28.57
CA ARG A 11 13.23 24.19 29.33
C ARG A 11 12.44 25.34 29.91
N CYS A 12 12.77 25.69 31.14
CA CYS A 12 12.24 26.87 31.80
C CYS A 12 12.84 28.15 31.20
N VAL A 13 12.00 29.07 30.74
CA VAL A 13 12.41 30.36 30.17
C VAL A 13 12.99 31.32 31.22
N GLU A 14 12.66 31.12 32.50
CA GLU A 14 13.10 31.99 33.61
C GLU A 14 14.50 31.61 34.15
N CYS A 15 14.73 30.32 34.42
CA CYS A 15 15.97 29.87 35.07
C CYS A 15 16.79 28.87 34.24
N GLY A 16 16.29 28.45 33.07
CA GLY A 16 17.01 27.57 32.17
C GLY A 16 17.02 26.09 32.57
N TRP A 17 16.34 25.69 33.66
CA TRP A 17 16.16 24.30 34.08
C TRP A 17 15.52 23.45 32.96
N SER A 18 16.06 22.26 32.70
CA SER A 18 15.61 21.37 31.62
C SER A 18 14.94 20.09 32.13
N ALA A 19 14.05 19.53 31.32
CA ALA A 19 13.37 18.28 31.60
C ALA A 19 13.16 17.44 30.33
N THR A 20 13.16 16.11 30.51
CA THR A 20 12.87 15.14 29.45
C THR A 20 11.38 14.96 29.14
N LYS A 21 10.50 15.48 30.01
CA LYS A 21 9.04 15.42 29.89
C LYS A 21 8.42 16.75 30.31
N TRP A 22 7.25 17.07 29.75
CA TRP A 22 6.50 18.27 30.12
C TRP A 22 6.15 18.25 31.60
N VAL A 23 6.33 19.38 32.26
CA VAL A 23 5.91 19.61 33.65
C VAL A 23 5.33 21.01 33.76
N GLY A 24 4.17 21.15 34.42
CA GLY A 24 3.48 22.44 34.55
C GLY A 24 4.16 23.45 35.48
N ARG A 25 5.11 22.98 36.30
CA ARG A 25 5.88 23.78 37.26
C ARG A 25 7.37 23.48 37.12
N CYS A 26 8.20 24.51 37.10
CA CYS A 26 9.66 24.37 37.05
C CYS A 26 10.18 23.68 38.33
N GLY A 27 11.07 22.69 38.18
CA GLY A 27 11.70 22.00 39.30
C GLY A 27 12.70 22.86 40.11
N GLU A 28 13.23 23.92 39.51
CA GLU A 28 14.25 24.77 40.12
C GLU A 28 13.65 26.07 40.69
N CYS A 29 13.14 26.95 39.82
CA CYS A 29 12.60 28.25 40.25
C CYS A 29 11.15 28.19 40.75
N GLN A 30 10.51 27.01 40.68
CA GLN A 30 9.16 26.76 41.18
C GLN A 30 8.04 27.59 40.51
N ALA A 31 8.37 28.33 39.45
CA ALA A 31 7.41 29.10 38.68
C ALA A 31 6.49 28.19 37.85
N TRP A 32 5.25 28.66 37.66
CA TRP A 32 4.23 27.98 36.87
C TRP A 32 4.20 28.52 35.45
N GLY A 33 3.97 27.64 34.47
CA GLY A 33 3.78 28.04 33.07
C GLY A 33 5.03 28.58 32.37
N THR A 34 6.21 28.45 32.97
CA THR A 34 7.48 28.95 32.41
C THR A 34 8.28 27.87 31.67
N VAL A 35 7.82 26.63 31.64
CA VAL A 35 8.48 25.51 30.95
C VAL A 35 7.94 25.45 29.52
N GLU A 36 8.83 25.59 28.54
CA GLU A 36 8.50 25.55 27.11
C GLU A 36 9.25 24.42 26.40
N GLU A 37 8.73 23.94 25.28
CA GLU A 37 9.42 22.96 24.45
C GLU A 37 10.45 23.66 23.55
N ILE A 38 11.74 23.34 23.69
CA ILE A 38 12.85 23.92 22.91
C ILE A 38 12.88 23.37 21.48
N SER A 39 12.29 22.19 21.25
CA SER A 39 12.08 21.65 19.92
C SER A 39 10.90 22.36 19.26
N ALA A 40 11.16 23.48 18.61
CA ALA A 40 10.27 23.89 17.52
C ALA A 40 10.13 22.68 16.58
N PRO A 41 8.90 22.21 16.27
CA PRO A 41 8.75 21.27 15.17
C PRO A 41 9.44 21.93 13.99
N LYS A 42 10.38 21.23 13.34
CA LYS A 42 10.99 21.70 12.10
C LYS A 42 9.81 22.16 11.24
N LYS A 43 9.71 23.46 10.93
CA LYS A 43 8.76 23.94 9.93
C LYS A 43 8.96 23.02 8.73
N LEU A 44 7.95 22.22 8.40
CA LEU A 44 7.95 21.45 7.18
C LEU A 44 8.03 22.49 6.07
N SER A 45 9.26 22.78 5.62
CA SER A 45 9.53 23.52 4.41
C SER A 45 9.08 22.59 3.30
N LEU A 46 7.80 22.66 2.97
CA LEU A 46 7.24 21.97 1.83
C LEU A 46 7.90 22.59 0.59
N VAL A 47 8.89 21.88 0.06
CA VAL A 47 9.45 22.18 -1.26
C VAL A 47 8.38 21.76 -2.25
N ALA A 48 7.90 22.71 -3.06
CA ALA A 48 6.98 22.39 -4.14
C ALA A 48 7.63 21.34 -5.06
N GLY A 49 6.99 20.19 -5.20
CA GLY A 49 7.43 19.14 -6.10
C GLY A 49 7.32 19.58 -7.57
N ASN A 50 7.99 18.85 -8.46
CA ASN A 50 7.85 19.08 -9.89
C ASN A 50 6.42 18.80 -10.36
N VAL A 51 5.83 19.75 -11.08
CA VAL A 51 4.53 19.56 -11.73
C VAL A 51 4.71 18.62 -12.92
N THR A 52 4.25 17.38 -12.80
CA THR A 52 4.33 16.36 -13.86
C THR A 52 3.23 16.50 -14.92
N SER A 53 2.11 17.13 -14.56
CA SER A 53 1.03 17.45 -15.50
C SER A 53 0.35 18.78 -15.11
N ALA A 54 0.04 19.60 -16.10
CA ALA A 54 -0.62 20.88 -15.87
C ALA A 54 -2.08 20.68 -15.40
N ALA A 55 -2.52 21.53 -14.48
CA ALA A 55 -3.93 21.61 -14.12
C ALA A 55 -4.75 22.05 -15.34
N ARG A 56 -5.87 21.38 -15.58
CA ARG A 56 -6.82 21.66 -16.66
C ARG A 56 -8.25 21.54 -16.15
N PRO A 57 -9.23 22.22 -16.77
CA PRO A 57 -10.65 21.99 -16.50
C PRO A 57 -10.99 20.50 -16.64
N ILE A 58 -11.87 20.00 -15.77
CA ILE A 58 -12.23 18.57 -15.76
C ILE A 58 -12.80 18.07 -17.11
N GLY A 59 -13.46 18.94 -17.87
CA GLY A 59 -14.00 18.63 -19.20
C GLY A 59 -12.94 18.45 -20.29
N ASP A 60 -11.71 18.91 -20.06
CA ASP A 60 -10.59 18.82 -21.02
C ASP A 60 -9.67 17.62 -20.70
N VAL A 61 -10.06 16.79 -19.72
CA VAL A 61 -9.35 15.55 -19.39
C VAL A 61 -9.80 14.46 -20.35
N ASP A 62 -8.85 13.91 -21.10
CA ASP A 62 -9.12 12.79 -22.00
C ASP A 62 -9.56 11.54 -21.20
N LEU A 63 -10.64 10.92 -21.65
CA LEU A 63 -11.21 9.71 -21.07
C LEU A 63 -10.59 8.42 -21.63
N ALA A 64 -9.76 8.50 -22.67
CA ALA A 64 -9.19 7.33 -23.34
C ALA A 64 -8.42 6.41 -22.39
N SER A 65 -7.74 6.96 -21.39
CA SER A 65 -7.00 6.19 -20.37
C SER A 65 -7.90 5.53 -19.31
N ALA A 66 -9.17 5.90 -19.22
CA ALA A 66 -10.11 5.43 -18.20
C ALA A 66 -11.06 4.33 -18.71
N LYS A 67 -10.83 3.76 -19.91
CA LYS A 67 -11.68 2.70 -20.45
C LYS A 67 -11.54 1.41 -19.64
N ALA A 68 -12.63 1.01 -18.98
CA ALA A 68 -12.71 -0.26 -18.28
C ALA A 68 -12.65 -1.45 -19.25
N ARG A 69 -12.01 -2.53 -18.79
CA ARG A 69 -11.99 -3.85 -19.42
C ARG A 69 -12.81 -4.80 -18.56
N SER A 70 -13.62 -5.66 -19.15
CA SER A 70 -14.39 -6.64 -18.37
C SER A 70 -13.45 -7.52 -17.55
N SER A 71 -13.80 -7.78 -16.29
CA SER A 71 -13.14 -8.80 -15.46
C SER A 71 -13.56 -10.22 -15.82
N GLY A 72 -14.58 -10.37 -16.66
CA GLY A 72 -15.26 -11.65 -16.95
C GLY A 72 -16.23 -12.11 -15.85
N VAL A 73 -16.34 -11.35 -14.75
CA VAL A 73 -17.31 -11.61 -13.67
C VAL A 73 -18.35 -10.48 -13.66
N SER A 74 -19.55 -10.76 -14.16
CA SER A 74 -20.57 -9.73 -14.43
C SER A 74 -20.95 -8.89 -13.21
N GLU A 75 -21.14 -9.51 -12.05
CA GLU A 75 -21.50 -8.77 -10.82
C GLU A 75 -20.34 -7.91 -10.33
N LEU A 76 -19.09 -8.34 -10.50
CA LEU A 76 -17.93 -7.51 -10.19
C LEU A 76 -17.85 -6.32 -11.16
N ASP A 77 -18.02 -6.55 -12.45
CA ASP A 77 -18.03 -5.48 -13.46
C ASP A 77 -19.12 -4.44 -13.16
N ARG A 78 -20.29 -4.89 -12.70
CA ARG A 78 -21.37 -3.99 -12.27
C ARG A 78 -20.96 -3.13 -11.07
N VAL A 79 -20.32 -3.73 -10.06
CA VAL A 79 -19.83 -3.02 -8.88
C VAL A 79 -18.73 -2.01 -9.23
N LEU A 80 -17.85 -2.36 -10.18
CA LEU A 80 -16.75 -1.52 -10.64
C LEU A 80 -17.17 -0.48 -11.69
N GLY A 81 -18.44 -0.43 -12.11
CA GLY A 81 -18.93 0.54 -13.09
C GLY A 81 -18.51 0.24 -14.53
N GLY A 82 -18.30 -1.04 -14.87
CA GLY A 82 -17.99 -1.50 -16.23
C GLY A 82 -16.77 -2.43 -16.33
N GLY A 83 -16.05 -2.65 -15.23
CA GLY A 83 -14.91 -3.57 -15.15
C GLY A 83 -13.64 -2.93 -14.58
N LEU A 84 -12.50 -3.53 -14.90
CA LEU A 84 -11.17 -3.14 -14.43
C LEU A 84 -10.60 -2.00 -15.27
N VAL A 85 -10.28 -0.87 -14.65
CA VAL A 85 -9.65 0.28 -15.31
C VAL A 85 -8.13 0.17 -15.22
N PRO A 86 -7.38 0.25 -16.33
CA PRO A 86 -5.92 0.24 -16.29
C PRO A 86 -5.34 1.34 -15.39
N GLY A 87 -4.32 0.98 -14.60
CA GLY A 87 -3.67 1.91 -13.67
C GLY A 87 -4.47 2.19 -12.38
N ALA A 88 -5.64 1.58 -12.20
CA ALA A 88 -6.36 1.63 -10.94
C ALA A 88 -5.81 0.60 -9.93
N ALA A 89 -5.86 0.95 -8.65
CA ALA A 89 -5.65 0.02 -7.55
C ALA A 89 -7.00 -0.27 -6.88
N ILE A 90 -7.33 -1.54 -6.70
CA ILE A 90 -8.62 -2.00 -6.14
C ILE A 90 -8.33 -2.83 -4.90
N LEU A 91 -8.93 -2.46 -3.77
CA LEU A 91 -8.83 -3.20 -2.52
C LEU A 91 -10.10 -4.05 -2.32
N LEU A 92 -9.92 -5.37 -2.26
CA LEU A 92 -10.98 -6.30 -1.89
C LEU A 92 -10.86 -6.67 -0.41
N ALA A 93 -11.77 -6.14 0.41
CA ALA A 93 -11.83 -6.41 1.85
C ALA A 93 -13.05 -7.26 2.21
N GLY A 94 -12.96 -7.98 3.32
CA GLY A 94 -14.03 -8.85 3.82
C GLY A 94 -13.50 -9.84 4.86
N GLU A 95 -14.42 -10.48 5.58
CA GLU A 95 -14.06 -11.42 6.65
C GLU A 95 -13.20 -12.59 6.14
N PRO A 96 -12.32 -13.17 6.96
CA PRO A 96 -11.63 -14.42 6.64
C PRO A 96 -12.65 -15.51 6.23
N GLY A 97 -12.35 -16.25 5.16
CA GLY A 97 -13.24 -17.31 4.68
C GLY A 97 -14.43 -16.87 3.81
N VAL A 98 -14.70 -15.56 3.64
CA VAL A 98 -15.80 -15.07 2.78
C VAL A 98 -15.61 -15.35 1.27
N GLY A 99 -14.43 -15.86 0.88
CA GLY A 99 -14.14 -16.25 -0.50
C GLY A 99 -13.36 -15.23 -1.34
N LYS A 100 -12.68 -14.25 -0.72
CA LYS A 100 -11.87 -13.23 -1.43
C LYS A 100 -10.86 -13.83 -2.41
N SER A 101 -10.00 -14.73 -1.94
CA SER A 101 -8.99 -15.41 -2.77
C SER A 101 -9.62 -16.22 -3.89
N THR A 102 -10.80 -16.82 -3.64
CA THR A 102 -11.54 -17.56 -4.68
C THR A 102 -12.04 -16.61 -5.76
N LEU A 103 -12.62 -15.48 -5.37
CA LEU A 103 -13.06 -14.44 -6.32
C LEU A 103 -11.87 -13.89 -7.12
N LEU A 104 -10.78 -13.53 -6.44
CA LEU A 104 -9.57 -12.99 -7.08
C LEU A 104 -8.97 -13.97 -8.09
N LEU A 105 -8.89 -15.26 -7.74
CA LEU A 105 -8.37 -16.30 -8.63
C LEU A 105 -9.29 -16.51 -9.85
N THR A 106 -10.61 -16.48 -9.64
CA THR A 106 -11.59 -16.53 -10.75
C THR A 106 -11.42 -15.32 -11.68
N VAL A 107 -11.32 -14.10 -11.14
CA VAL A 107 -11.12 -12.88 -11.94
C VAL A 107 -9.81 -12.93 -12.72
N ALA A 108 -8.72 -13.37 -12.09
CA ALA A 108 -7.43 -13.51 -12.75
C ALA A 108 -7.49 -14.52 -13.91
N ALA A 109 -8.24 -15.62 -13.74
CA ALA A 109 -8.44 -16.62 -14.78
C ALA A 109 -9.36 -16.15 -15.91
N GLU A 110 -10.48 -15.49 -15.60
CA GLU A 110 -11.40 -15.00 -16.62
C GLU A 110 -10.77 -13.88 -17.47
N THR A 111 -9.98 -13.00 -16.85
CA THR A 111 -9.17 -12.01 -17.59
C THR A 111 -8.09 -12.68 -18.43
N ALA A 112 -7.41 -13.71 -17.92
CA ALA A 112 -6.43 -14.49 -18.68
C ALA A 112 -7.02 -15.17 -19.91
N LYS A 113 -8.24 -15.72 -19.80
CA LYS A 113 -9.00 -16.31 -20.93
C LYS A 113 -9.34 -15.28 -22.02
N GLN A 114 -9.45 -14.00 -21.66
CA GLN A 114 -9.63 -12.90 -22.62
C GLN A 114 -8.32 -12.45 -23.27
N GLY A 115 -7.19 -13.10 -22.96
CA GLY A 115 -5.88 -12.80 -23.52
C GLY A 115 -5.07 -11.78 -22.72
N ILE A 116 -5.55 -11.33 -21.57
CA ILE A 116 -4.84 -10.39 -20.69
C ILE A 116 -3.80 -11.16 -19.88
N LEU A 117 -2.54 -10.70 -19.90
CA LEU A 117 -1.49 -11.34 -19.10
C LEU A 117 -1.68 -10.98 -17.62
N SER A 118 -2.04 -11.98 -16.81
CA SER A 118 -2.35 -11.82 -15.39
C SER A 118 -1.29 -12.47 -14.51
N LEU A 119 -0.82 -11.77 -13.48
CA LEU A 119 0.10 -12.29 -12.47
C LEU A 119 -0.60 -12.34 -11.11
N TYR A 120 -0.75 -13.54 -10.56
CA TYR A 120 -1.23 -13.78 -9.21
C TYR A 120 -0.04 -13.98 -8.26
N ILE A 121 0.10 -13.11 -7.28
CA ILE A 121 1.07 -13.23 -6.20
C ILE A 121 0.32 -13.69 -4.95
N SER A 122 0.69 -14.84 -4.41
CA SER A 122 0.23 -15.26 -3.09
C SER A 122 1.32 -15.04 -2.04
N GLY A 123 0.98 -14.42 -0.91
CA GLY A 123 1.91 -14.33 0.22
C GLY A 123 1.55 -15.27 1.38
N GLU A 124 0.33 -15.81 1.41
CA GLU A 124 -0.14 -16.73 2.45
C GLU A 124 0.02 -18.21 2.06
N GLU A 125 -0.26 -18.57 0.81
CA GLU A 125 -0.30 -19.95 0.34
C GLU A 125 0.88 -20.26 -0.59
N SER A 126 1.34 -21.51 -0.56
CA SER A 126 2.33 -21.96 -1.54
C SER A 126 1.72 -22.06 -2.95
N ALA A 127 2.57 -21.95 -3.98
CA ALA A 127 2.13 -22.02 -5.36
C ALA A 127 1.38 -23.32 -5.69
N SER A 128 1.76 -24.45 -5.08
CA SER A 128 1.07 -25.72 -5.26
C SER A 128 -0.34 -25.72 -4.65
N GLN A 129 -0.53 -25.08 -3.49
CA GLN A 129 -1.86 -24.94 -2.86
C GLN A 129 -2.79 -24.07 -3.72
N VAL A 130 -2.30 -22.91 -4.19
CA VAL A 130 -3.08 -22.02 -5.07
C VAL A 130 -3.40 -22.74 -6.38
N ARG A 131 -2.45 -23.45 -6.98
CA ARG A 131 -2.66 -24.24 -8.20
C ARG A 131 -3.76 -25.29 -8.02
N LEU A 132 -3.77 -25.99 -6.89
CA LEU A 132 -4.78 -27.01 -6.60
C LEU A 132 -6.18 -26.41 -6.46
N ARG A 133 -6.30 -25.19 -5.92
CA ARG A 133 -7.57 -24.43 -5.93
C ARG A 133 -7.96 -24.01 -7.35
N ALA A 134 -7.00 -23.54 -8.14
CA ALA A 134 -7.24 -23.12 -9.51
C ALA A 134 -7.80 -24.26 -10.37
N GLU A 135 -7.32 -25.50 -10.18
CA GLU A 135 -7.86 -26.68 -10.87
C GLU A 135 -9.34 -26.93 -10.52
N ARG A 136 -9.71 -26.82 -9.24
CA ARG A 136 -11.13 -26.98 -8.82
C ARG A 136 -12.05 -25.92 -9.42
N LEU A 137 -11.51 -24.72 -9.68
CA LEU A 137 -12.25 -23.59 -10.24
C LEU A 137 -12.25 -23.57 -11.78
N ASN A 138 -11.59 -24.53 -12.44
CA ASN A 138 -11.30 -24.46 -13.89
C ASN A 138 -10.62 -23.14 -14.29
N ALA A 139 -9.69 -22.70 -13.44
CA ALA A 139 -8.98 -21.43 -13.51
C ALA A 139 -7.54 -21.62 -14.03
N ILE A 140 -7.32 -22.59 -14.92
CA ILE A 140 -6.01 -22.86 -15.52
C ILE A 140 -5.94 -22.22 -16.91
N ASP A 141 -5.03 -21.27 -17.07
CA ASP A 141 -4.77 -20.60 -18.35
C ASP A 141 -3.26 -20.32 -18.51
N LYS A 142 -2.77 -20.29 -19.75
CA LYS A 142 -1.36 -20.00 -20.07
C LYS A 142 -0.98 -18.53 -19.80
N ASN A 143 -1.98 -17.63 -19.80
CA ASN A 143 -1.80 -16.22 -19.51
C ASN A 143 -1.97 -15.90 -18.02
N LEU A 144 -2.29 -16.89 -17.18
CA LEU A 144 -2.35 -16.73 -15.73
C LEU A 144 -1.07 -17.26 -15.07
N TRP A 145 -0.22 -16.32 -14.67
CA TRP A 145 1.05 -16.59 -13.99
C TRP A 145 0.85 -16.57 -12.49
N LEU A 146 1.64 -17.37 -11.77
CA LEU A 146 1.53 -17.53 -10.32
C LEU A 146 2.92 -17.49 -9.69
N ALA A 147 3.09 -16.69 -8.64
CA ALA A 147 4.25 -16.77 -7.75
C ALA A 147 3.79 -16.74 -6.29
N ALA A 148 4.57 -17.37 -5.42
CA ALA A 148 4.36 -17.33 -3.98
C ALA A 148 5.51 -16.55 -3.34
N GLU A 149 5.24 -15.31 -2.94
CA GLU A 149 6.26 -14.36 -2.48
C GLU A 149 5.70 -13.45 -1.38
N SER A 150 6.52 -13.20 -0.36
CA SER A 150 6.20 -12.30 0.77
C SER A 150 7.17 -11.12 0.87
N ASP A 151 8.23 -11.08 0.06
CA ASP A 151 9.16 -9.96 -0.02
C ASP A 151 8.77 -9.03 -1.16
N LEU A 152 8.62 -7.73 -0.87
CA LEU A 152 8.23 -6.73 -1.86
C LEU A 152 9.24 -6.61 -3.01
N GLY A 153 10.54 -6.78 -2.73
CA GLY A 153 11.59 -6.75 -3.74
C GLY A 153 11.45 -7.90 -4.75
N ALA A 154 11.18 -9.10 -4.25
CA ALA A 154 10.87 -10.27 -5.09
C ALA A 154 9.61 -10.06 -5.93
N VAL A 155 8.54 -9.50 -5.35
CA VAL A 155 7.31 -9.16 -6.09
C VAL A 155 7.60 -8.19 -7.23
N ILE A 156 8.37 -7.13 -6.99
CA ILE A 156 8.77 -6.17 -8.03
C ILE A 156 9.57 -6.86 -9.15
N ALA A 157 10.50 -7.75 -8.79
CA ALA A 157 11.27 -8.51 -9.78
C ALA A 157 10.39 -9.39 -10.69
N HIS A 158 9.35 -10.03 -10.13
CA HIS A 158 8.36 -10.77 -10.92
C HIS A 158 7.56 -9.84 -11.85
N ILE A 159 7.14 -8.67 -11.37
CA ILE A 159 6.42 -7.69 -12.18
C ILE A 159 7.28 -7.22 -13.38
N ASP A 160 8.56 -6.91 -13.14
CA ASP A 160 9.48 -6.45 -14.20
C ASP A 160 9.75 -7.52 -15.26
N SER A 161 9.81 -8.79 -14.83
CA SER A 161 10.04 -9.94 -15.70
C SER A 161 8.80 -10.30 -16.53
N VAL A 162 7.64 -10.42 -15.88
CA VAL A 162 6.40 -10.87 -16.50
C VAL A 162 5.71 -9.75 -17.27
N LYS A 163 5.84 -8.50 -16.81
CA LYS A 163 5.13 -7.31 -17.32
C LYS A 163 3.61 -7.55 -17.44
N PRO A 164 2.94 -7.94 -16.35
CA PRO A 164 1.53 -8.27 -16.38
C PRO A 164 0.67 -7.02 -16.65
N GLU A 165 -0.45 -7.22 -17.33
CA GLU A 165 -1.49 -6.20 -17.50
C GLU A 165 -2.46 -6.18 -16.30
N LEU A 166 -2.60 -7.31 -15.60
CA LEU A 166 -3.32 -7.42 -14.33
C LEU A 166 -2.42 -8.04 -13.27
N LEU A 167 -2.25 -7.34 -12.15
CA LEU A 167 -1.57 -7.86 -10.97
C LEU A 167 -2.60 -8.11 -9.87
N VAL A 168 -2.56 -9.31 -9.29
CA VAL A 168 -3.34 -9.69 -8.11
C VAL A 168 -2.38 -10.02 -6.97
N ILE A 169 -2.60 -9.45 -5.80
CA ILE A 169 -1.81 -9.73 -4.58
C ILE A 169 -2.76 -10.25 -3.51
N ASP A 170 -2.55 -11.50 -3.09
CA ASP A 170 -3.35 -12.20 -2.08
C ASP A 170 -2.45 -12.79 -0.98
N SER A 171 -2.18 -12.08 0.12
CA SER A 171 -2.80 -10.84 0.56
C SER A 171 -1.74 -9.77 0.89
N ILE A 172 -2.10 -8.50 0.79
CA ILE A 172 -1.15 -7.40 0.99
C ILE A 172 -0.54 -7.38 2.41
N GLN A 173 -1.28 -7.87 3.41
CA GLN A 173 -0.84 -7.95 4.81
C GLN A 173 0.38 -8.87 4.99
N THR A 174 0.63 -9.76 4.04
CA THR A 174 1.77 -10.69 4.08
C THR A 174 2.99 -10.20 3.33
N ILE A 175 2.86 -9.08 2.60
CA ILE A 175 3.99 -8.48 1.89
C ILE A 175 4.77 -7.58 2.84
N SER A 176 6.07 -7.82 2.92
CA SER A 176 7.00 -7.08 3.77
C SER A 176 8.09 -6.39 2.95
N SER A 177 8.64 -5.29 3.48
CA SER A 177 9.78 -4.59 2.91
C SER A 177 10.81 -4.33 4.01
N SER A 178 12.07 -4.70 3.76
CA SER A 178 13.19 -4.44 4.68
C SER A 178 13.60 -2.96 4.74
N THR A 179 13.07 -2.11 3.86
CA THR A 179 13.41 -0.68 3.72
C THR A 179 12.35 0.28 4.25
N VAL A 180 11.20 -0.22 4.70
CA VAL A 180 10.10 0.60 5.23
C VAL A 180 9.91 0.24 6.71
N ASP A 181 10.27 1.14 7.62
CA ASP A 181 9.92 1.05 9.04
C ASP A 181 8.41 1.34 9.21
N GLY A 182 7.60 0.35 8.87
CA GLY A 182 6.16 0.35 9.05
C GLY A 182 5.70 -1.09 9.19
N ALA A 183 4.97 -1.42 10.27
CA ALA A 183 4.37 -2.73 10.40
C ALA A 183 3.43 -2.98 9.20
N PRO A 184 3.37 -4.21 8.67
CA PRO A 184 2.41 -4.55 7.62
C PRO A 184 0.98 -4.22 8.09
N GLY A 185 0.24 -3.46 7.29
CA GLY A 185 -1.12 -2.99 7.60
C GLY A 185 -1.79 -2.35 6.40
#